data_AF-A0A1V4WNY7-F1
#
_entry.id   AF-A0A1V4WNY7-F1
#
_cell.length_a   1.000
_cell.length_b   1.000
_cell.length_c   1.000
_cell.angle_alpha   90.00
_cell.angle_beta   90.00
_cell.angle_gamma   90.00
#
_symmetry.space_group_name_H-M   'P 1'
#
loop_
_entity.id
_entity.type
_entity.pdbx_description
1 polymer ?
#
loop_
_entity_poly.entity_id
_entity_poly.type
_entity_poly.pdbx_seq_one_letter_code
_entity_poly.pdbx_strand_id
1 'polypeptide(L)'
;MTKFRLDRIIEVKEKLIEEKEGELETALHMLNELTASILTIEKDIEATYKEMTIPSLSGGDFSVLKDYTTYLSDKRLLMIEEKEDMERRILTLRANLVNLMKELKMLETLKSKTYKAMRKFENRKEQKNLDGMALRLGERRI
;
A
#
# COMPACT_ATOMS: atom_id res chain seq x y z
N MET A 1 -22.72 11.98 -19.98
CA MET A 1 -21.64 12.75 -19.31
C MET A 1 -21.19 12.11 -17.99
N THR A 2 -22.09 11.70 -17.10
CA THR A 2 -21.77 11.12 -15.77
C THR A 2 -21.03 9.78 -15.78
N LYS A 3 -21.33 8.90 -16.76
CA LYS A 3 -20.67 7.59 -16.92
C LYS A 3 -19.15 7.73 -17.13
N PHE A 4 -18.75 8.56 -18.10
CA PHE A 4 -17.35 8.84 -18.41
C PHE A 4 -16.58 9.47 -17.24
N ARG A 5 -17.22 10.32 -16.43
CA ARG A 5 -16.57 10.93 -15.27
C ARG A 5 -16.30 9.91 -14.16
N LEU A 6 -17.22 8.99 -13.92
CA LEU A 6 -17.06 7.98 -12.88
C LEU A 6 -16.02 6.92 -13.26
N ASP A 7 -16.03 6.48 -14.53
CA ASP A 7 -15.02 5.56 -15.05
C ASP A 7 -13.60 6.15 -14.93
N ARG A 8 -13.44 7.44 -15.23
CA ARG A 8 -12.15 8.12 -15.08
C ARG A 8 -11.70 8.24 -13.62
N ILE A 9 -12.62 8.48 -12.69
CA ILE A 9 -12.29 8.54 -11.25
C ILE A 9 -11.84 7.17 -10.74
N ILE A 10 -12.50 6.10 -11.17
CA ILE A 10 -12.11 4.72 -10.86
C ILE A 10 -10.70 4.44 -11.37
N GLU A 11 -10.42 4.74 -12.65
CA GLU A 11 -9.10 4.52 -13.25
C GLU A 11 -7.99 5.28 -12.50
N VAL A 12 -8.24 6.54 -12.11
CA VAL A 12 -7.28 7.32 -11.32
C VAL A 12 -7.06 6.71 -9.93
N LYS A 13 -8.11 6.18 -9.31
CA LYS A 13 -8.01 5.49 -8.01
C LYS A 13 -7.23 4.19 -8.10
N GLU A 14 -7.43 3.41 -9.15
CA GLU A 14 -6.69 2.16 -9.41
C GLU A 14 -5.19 2.45 -9.54
N LYS A 15 -4.81 3.45 -10.34
CA LYS A 15 -3.40 3.88 -10.47
C LYS A 15 -2.80 4.34 -9.13
N LEU A 16 -3.57 5.09 -8.35
CA LEU A 16 -3.11 5.50 -7.02
C LEU A 16 -2.90 4.31 -6.07
N ILE A 17 -3.72 3.26 -6.19
CA ILE A 17 -3.53 2.02 -5.42
C ILE A 17 -2.25 1.33 -5.85
N GLU A 18 -2.02 1.14 -7.16
CA GLU A 18 -0.79 0.54 -7.70
C GLU A 18 0.46 1.29 -7.23
N GLU A 19 0.44 2.63 -7.26
CA GLU A 19 1.54 3.46 -6.74
C GLU A 19 1.78 3.21 -5.25
N LYS A 20 0.73 3.12 -4.44
CA LYS A 20 0.85 2.86 -3.00
C LYS A 20 1.26 1.43 -2.66
N GLU A 21 0.91 0.46 -3.50
CA GLU A 21 1.41 -0.91 -3.40
C GLU A 21 2.92 -0.96 -3.67
N GLY A 22 3.40 -0.25 -4.69
CA GLY A 22 4.84 -0.13 -4.96
C GLY A 22 5.62 0.57 -3.83
N GLU A 23 5.05 1.64 -3.24
CA GLU A 23 5.63 2.27 -2.05
C GLU A 23 5.70 1.31 -0.86
N LEU A 24 4.67 0.48 -0.66
CA LEU A 24 4.65 -0.53 0.41
C LEU A 24 5.69 -1.63 0.17
N GLU A 25 5.81 -2.12 -1.06
CA GLU A 25 6.82 -3.13 -1.42
C GLU A 25 8.24 -2.61 -1.19
N THR A 26 8.50 -1.38 -1.60
CA THR A 26 9.79 -0.71 -1.35
C THR A 26 10.09 -0.59 0.14
N ALA A 27 9.10 -0.17 0.95
CA ALA A 27 9.27 -0.05 2.39
C ALA A 27 9.52 -1.41 3.06
N LEU A 28 8.85 -2.48 2.61
CA LEU A 28 9.07 -3.84 3.09
C LEU A 28 10.47 -4.35 2.73
N HIS A 29 10.96 -4.03 1.52
CA HIS A 29 12.32 -4.38 1.11
C HIS A 29 13.35 -3.71 2.01
N MET A 30 13.23 -2.41 2.24
CA MET A 30 14.11 -1.65 3.14
C MET A 30 14.06 -2.18 4.59
N LEU A 31 12.88 -2.57 5.09
CA LEU A 31 12.76 -3.19 6.42
C LEU A 31 13.56 -4.49 6.51
N ASN A 32 13.53 -5.32 5.46
CA ASN A 32 14.30 -6.56 5.41
C ASN A 32 15.82 -6.27 5.36
N GLU A 33 16.25 -5.27 4.59
CA GLU A 33 17.66 -4.85 4.54
C GLU A 33 18.16 -4.33 5.89
N LEU A 34 17.36 -3.50 6.58
CA LEU A 34 17.66 -3.03 7.93
C LEU A 34 17.79 -4.20 8.91
N THR A 35 16.85 -5.14 8.85
CA THR A 35 16.87 -6.33 9.71
C THR A 35 18.11 -7.18 9.46
N ALA A 36 18.47 -7.41 8.20
CA ALA A 36 19.69 -8.12 7.85
C ALA A 36 20.96 -7.39 8.30
N SER A 37 20.98 -6.06 8.16
CA SER A 37 22.11 -5.22 8.59
C SER A 37 22.31 -5.24 10.10
N ILE A 38 21.22 -5.17 10.88
CA ILE A 38 21.26 -5.30 12.35
C ILE A 38 21.85 -6.65 12.74
N LEU A 39 21.39 -7.75 12.12
CA LEU A 39 21.91 -9.09 12.41
C LEU A 39 23.41 -9.22 12.08
N THR A 40 23.89 -8.58 11.02
CA THR A 40 25.32 -8.54 10.71
C THR A 40 26.10 -7.76 11.77
N ILE A 41 25.62 -6.60 12.19
CA ILE A 41 26.27 -5.82 13.26
C ILE A 41 26.29 -6.59 14.58
N GLU A 42 25.22 -7.30 14.93
CA GLU A 42 25.19 -8.13 16.14
C GLU A 42 26.24 -9.25 16.09
N LYS A 43 26.42 -9.89 14.93
CA LYS A 43 27.49 -10.88 14.72
C LYS A 43 28.87 -10.25 14.80
N ASP A 44 29.05 -9.05 14.25
CA ASP A 44 30.33 -8.33 14.31
C ASP A 44 30.67 -7.98 15.77
N ILE A 45 29.70 -7.49 16.55
CA ILE A 45 29.85 -7.23 17.98
C ILE A 45 30.27 -8.51 18.72
N GLU A 46 29.58 -9.64 18.46
CA GLU A 46 29.92 -10.93 19.07
C GLU A 46 31.33 -11.39 18.70
N ALA A 47 31.73 -11.22 17.44
CA ALA A 47 33.08 -11.55 16.96
C ALA A 47 34.14 -10.69 17.64
N THR A 48 33.92 -9.37 17.73
CA THR A 48 34.84 -8.45 18.41
C THR A 48 34.96 -8.78 19.91
N TYR A 49 33.86 -9.17 20.57
CA TYR A 49 33.94 -9.65 21.96
C TYR A 49 34.78 -10.93 22.09
N LYS A 50 34.68 -11.87 21.15
CA LYS A 50 35.54 -13.06 21.14
C LYS A 50 37.02 -12.67 20.99
N GLU A 51 37.34 -11.72 20.12
CA GLU A 51 38.71 -11.23 19.94
C GLU A 51 39.27 -10.57 21.22
N MET A 52 38.44 -9.83 21.97
CA MET A 52 38.84 -9.25 23.25
C MET A 52 39.23 -10.29 24.32
N THR A 53 38.77 -11.54 24.20
CA THR A 53 39.08 -12.61 25.15
C THR A 53 40.40 -13.34 24.86
N ILE A 54 41.12 -12.97 23.80
CA ILE A 54 42.39 -13.59 23.41
C ILE A 54 43.48 -13.25 24.46
N PRO A 55 44.16 -14.25 25.06
CA PRO A 55 45.11 -14.05 26.17
C PRO A 55 46.34 -13.19 25.85
N SER A 56 46.67 -13.00 24.57
CA SER A 56 47.85 -12.27 24.09
C SER A 56 47.54 -10.87 23.58
N LEU A 57 46.36 -10.33 23.87
CA LEU A 57 45.94 -9.02 23.41
C LEU A 57 46.71 -7.90 24.14
N SER A 58 47.28 -6.95 23.40
CA SER A 58 47.92 -5.80 24.02
C SER A 58 46.87 -4.83 24.59
N GLY A 59 47.26 -4.01 25.57
CA GLY A 59 46.36 -2.99 26.11
C GLY A 59 45.90 -1.95 25.07
N GLY A 60 46.75 -1.68 24.07
CA GLY A 60 46.38 -0.82 22.94
C GLY A 60 45.31 -1.45 22.04
N ASP A 61 45.50 -2.71 21.68
CA ASP A 61 44.53 -3.46 20.87
C ASP A 61 43.19 -3.59 21.60
N PHE A 62 43.22 -3.83 22.91
CA PHE A 62 42.01 -3.85 23.74
C PHE A 62 41.25 -2.51 23.70
N SER A 63 41.94 -1.38 23.80
CA SER A 63 41.30 -0.06 23.73
C SER A 63 40.63 0.16 22.38
N VAL A 64 41.31 -0.20 21.28
CA VAL A 64 40.76 -0.05 19.92
C VAL A 64 39.53 -0.92 19.73
N LEU A 65 39.59 -2.20 20.13
CA LEU A 65 38.44 -3.10 20.05
C LEU A 65 37.28 -2.58 20.91
N LYS A 66 37.56 -2.01 22.09
CA LYS A 66 36.53 -1.45 22.97
C LYS A 66 35.82 -0.29 22.29
N ASP A 67 36.56 0.67 21.76
CA ASP A 67 36.00 1.82 21.07
C ASP A 67 35.19 1.38 19.83
N TYR A 68 35.67 0.35 19.12
CA TYR A 68 34.95 -0.24 18.00
C TYR A 68 33.63 -0.91 18.42
N THR A 69 33.60 -1.67 19.52
CA THR A 69 32.35 -2.26 20.03
C THR A 69 31.34 -1.21 20.46
N THR A 70 31.80 -0.08 21.04
CA THR A 70 30.92 1.05 21.36
C THR A 70 30.33 1.64 20.09
N TYR A 71 31.15 1.91 19.08
CA TYR A 71 30.68 2.39 17.78
C TYR A 71 29.66 1.45 17.14
N LEU A 72 29.91 0.13 17.13
CA LEU A 72 28.97 -0.85 16.60
C LEU A 72 27.65 -0.88 17.39
N SER A 73 27.71 -0.72 18.71
CA SER A 73 26.53 -0.68 19.58
C SER A 73 25.67 0.55 19.31
N ASP A 74 26.29 1.72 19.15
CA ASP A 74 25.61 2.96 18.79
C ASP A 74 24.98 2.85 17.40
N LYS A 75 25.71 2.30 16.43
CA LYS A 75 25.20 2.05 15.08
C LYS A 75 24.02 1.09 15.09
N ARG A 76 24.07 0.02 15.90
CA ARG A 76 22.94 -0.91 16.07
C ARG A 76 21.71 -0.19 16.61
N LEU A 77 21.89 0.67 17.62
CA LEU A 77 20.77 1.42 18.21
C LEU A 77 20.10 2.31 17.15
N LEU A 78 20.88 3.07 16.38
CA LEU A 78 20.35 3.91 15.29
C LEU A 78 19.58 3.09 14.25
N MET A 79 20.09 1.92 13.85
CA MET A 79 19.40 1.04 12.91
C MET A 79 18.10 0.46 13.48
N ILE A 80 18.04 0.19 14.78
CA ILE A 80 16.80 -0.24 15.45
C ILE A 80 15.75 0.87 15.41
N GLU A 81 16.15 2.11 15.71
CA GLU A 81 15.24 3.26 15.62
C GLU A 81 14.71 3.45 14.19
N GLU A 82 15.59 3.37 13.19
CA GLU A 82 15.21 3.45 11.77
C GLU A 82 14.26 2.32 11.35
N LYS A 83 14.50 1.09 11.86
CA LYS A 83 13.62 -0.05 11.65
C LYS A 83 12.22 0.21 12.23
N GLU A 84 12.13 0.72 13.45
CA GLU A 84 10.84 1.04 14.09
C GLU A 84 10.08 2.15 13.34
N ASP A 85 10.79 3.16 12.85
CA ASP A 85 10.20 4.18 11.97
C ASP A 85 9.66 3.58 10.67
N MET A 86 10.40 2.65 10.08
CA MET A 86 9.97 1.94 8.87
C MET A 86 8.73 1.09 9.11
N GLU A 87 8.67 0.37 10.23
CA GLU A 87 7.49 -0.41 10.62
C GLU A 87 6.26 0.48 10.80
N ARG A 88 6.40 1.64 11.45
CA ARG A 88 5.33 2.64 11.59
C ARG A 88 4.87 3.17 10.23
N ARG A 89 5.80 3.43 9.31
CA ARG A 89 5.49 3.84 7.93
C ARG A 89 4.71 2.75 7.18
N ILE A 90 5.11 1.49 7.29
CA ILE A 90 4.43 0.34 6.68
C ILE A 90 2.99 0.23 7.19
N LEU A 91 2.77 0.37 8.49
CA LEU A 91 1.42 0.36 9.07
C LEU A 91 0.54 1.48 8.50
N THR A 92 1.10 2.67 8.35
CA THR A 92 0.41 3.83 7.77
C THR A 92 0.05 3.58 6.30
N LEU A 93 0.98 3.04 5.51
CA LEU A 93 0.75 2.69 4.10
C LEU A 93 -0.35 1.62 3.97
N ARG A 94 -0.33 0.58 4.81
CA ARG A 94 -1.38 -0.45 4.83
C ARG A 94 -2.75 0.13 5.16
N ALA A 95 -2.83 1.01 6.16
CA ALA A 95 -4.09 1.68 6.52
C ALA A 95 -4.63 2.54 5.36
N ASN A 96 -3.74 3.27 4.69
CA ASN A 96 -4.09 4.08 3.52
C ASN A 96 -4.60 3.22 2.36
N LEU A 97 -3.93 2.12 2.04
CA LEU A 97 -4.37 1.17 1.01
C LEU A 97 -5.76 0.61 1.31
N VAL A 98 -6.02 0.18 2.55
CA VAL A 98 -7.35 -0.31 2.95
C VAL A 98 -8.43 0.76 2.72
N ASN A 99 -8.15 2.02 3.03
CA ASN A 99 -9.09 3.11 2.79
C ASN A 99 -9.32 3.36 1.29
N LEU A 100 -8.24 3.36 0.48
CA LEU A 100 -8.35 3.48 -0.98
C LEU A 100 -9.19 2.35 -1.60
N MET A 101 -8.99 1.11 -1.16
CA MET A 101 -9.78 -0.04 -1.62
C MET A 101 -11.26 0.07 -1.23
N LYS A 102 -11.57 0.57 -0.02
CA LYS A 102 -12.96 0.84 0.38
C LYS A 102 -13.61 1.90 -0.51
N GLU A 103 -12.90 2.99 -0.80
CA GLU A 103 -13.39 4.04 -1.69
C GLU A 103 -13.60 3.52 -3.12
N LEU A 104 -12.69 2.72 -3.65
CA LEU A 104 -12.83 2.08 -4.96
C LEU A 104 -14.10 1.23 -5.02
N LYS A 105 -14.32 0.37 -4.02
CA LYS A 105 -15.53 -0.46 -3.93
C LYS A 105 -16.82 0.37 -3.87
N MET A 106 -16.78 1.52 -3.19
CA MET A 106 -17.93 2.46 -3.17
C MET A 106 -18.19 3.06 -4.54
N LEU A 107 -17.14 3.44 -5.28
CA LEU A 107 -17.25 3.97 -6.65
C LEU A 107 -17.81 2.92 -7.61
N GLU A 108 -17.35 1.68 -7.54
CA GLU A 108 -17.88 0.56 -8.33
C GLU A 108 -19.36 0.31 -8.02
N THR A 109 -19.74 0.38 -6.75
CA THR A 109 -21.14 0.25 -6.33
C THR A 109 -22.00 1.37 -6.92
N LEU A 110 -21.48 2.60 -6.93
CA LEU A 110 -22.14 3.75 -7.55
C LEU A 110 -22.24 3.58 -9.08
N LYS A 111 -21.22 3.04 -9.74
CA LYS A 111 -21.23 2.67 -11.16
C LYS A 111 -22.35 1.69 -11.47
N SER A 112 -22.46 0.62 -10.69
CA SER A 112 -23.50 -0.39 -10.86
C SER A 112 -24.91 0.19 -10.65
N LYS A 113 -25.10 1.02 -9.62
CA LYS A 113 -26.39 1.69 -9.35
C LYS A 113 -26.80 2.64 -10.48
N THR A 114 -25.87 3.46 -10.97
CA THR A 114 -26.13 4.40 -12.08
C THR A 114 -26.47 3.65 -13.38
N TYR A 115 -25.76 2.57 -13.69
CA TYR A 115 -26.06 1.73 -14.85
C TYR A 115 -27.46 1.10 -14.76
N LYS A 116 -27.83 0.54 -13.60
CA LYS A 116 -29.18 -0.01 -13.37
C LYS A 116 -30.27 1.06 -13.53
N ALA A 117 -30.02 2.27 -13.03
CA ALA A 117 -30.97 3.39 -13.17
C ALA A 117 -31.13 3.82 -14.64
N MET A 118 -30.03 3.93 -15.39
CA MET A 118 -30.06 4.24 -16.83
C MET A 118 -30.86 3.21 -17.62
N ARG A 119 -30.57 1.91 -17.44
CA ARG A 119 -31.34 0.84 -18.11
C ARG A 119 -32.83 0.89 -17.78
N LYS A 120 -33.18 1.10 -16.51
CA LYS A 120 -34.60 1.23 -16.11
C LYS A 120 -35.28 2.42 -16.79
N PHE A 121 -34.57 3.53 -16.94
CA PHE A 121 -35.09 4.72 -17.62
C PHE A 121 -35.28 4.47 -19.14
N GLU A 122 -34.30 3.85 -19.79
CA GLU A 122 -34.37 3.47 -21.21
C GLU A 122 -35.54 2.51 -21.47
N ASN A 123 -35.66 1.43 -20.69
CA ASN A 123 -36.76 0.48 -20.81
C ASN A 123 -38.14 1.14 -20.64
N ARG A 124 -38.29 2.06 -19.67
CA ARG A 124 -39.53 2.81 -19.47
C ARG A 124 -39.86 3.72 -20.66
N LYS A 125 -38.84 4.34 -21.25
CA LYS A 125 -38.99 5.20 -22.43
C LYS A 125 -39.41 4.38 -23.65
N GLU A 126 -38.78 3.22 -23.87
CA GLU A 126 -39.15 2.29 -24.94
C GLU A 126 -40.58 1.76 -24.77
N GLN A 127 -40.93 1.30 -23.56
CA GLN A 127 -42.28 0.82 -23.26
C GLN A 127 -43.34 1.90 -23.52
N LYS A 128 -43.10 3.13 -23.04
CA LYS A 128 -44.01 4.26 -23.31
C LYS A 128 -44.18 4.55 -24.81
N ASN A 129 -43.11 4.40 -25.59
CA ASN A 129 -43.18 4.57 -27.05
C ASN A 129 -44.00 3.45 -27.70
N LEU A 130 -43.80 2.19 -27.29
CA LEU A 130 -44.56 1.05 -27.79
C LEU A 130 -46.04 1.15 -27.44
N ASP A 131 -46.37 1.51 -26.20
CA ASP A 131 -47.74 1.73 -25.75
C ASP A 131 -48.41 2.85 -26.57
N GLY A 132 -47.69 3.96 -26.81
CA GLY A 132 -48.17 5.05 -27.66
C GLY A 132 -48.40 4.64 -29.11
N MET A 133 -47.58 3.75 -29.67
CA MET A 133 -47.80 3.19 -31.02
C MET A 133 -49.01 2.25 -31.05
N ALA A 134 -49.17 1.41 -30.02
CA ALA A 134 -50.30 0.48 -29.91
C ALA A 134 -51.64 1.22 -29.86
N LEU A 135 -51.72 2.32 -29.09
CA LEU A 135 -52.93 3.16 -29.01
C LEU A 135 -53.30 3.75 -30.38
N ARG A 136 -52.33 4.27 -31.14
CA ARG A 136 -52.57 4.83 -32.49
C ARG A 136 -52.98 3.79 -33.53
N LEU A 137 -52.52 2.54 -33.38
CA LEU A 137 -52.93 1.44 -34.24
C LEU A 137 -54.33 0.93 -33.89
N GLY A 138 -54.70 0.96 -32.60
CA GLY A 138 -56.05 0.64 -32.13
C GLY A 138 -57.10 1.64 -32.62
N GLU A 139 -56.79 2.94 -32.62
CA GLU A 139 -57.67 4.00 -33.13
C GLU A 139 -57.92 3.91 -34.65
N ARG A 140 -57.01 3.30 -35.42
CA ARG A 140 -57.17 3.10 -36.88
C ARG A 140 -57.98 1.86 -37.27
N ARG A 141 -58.29 0.98 -36.31
CA ARG A 141 -59.05 -0.27 -36.54
C ARG A 141 -60.55 -0.14 -36.23
N ILE A 142 -61.02 1.07 -35.91
CA ILE A 142 -62.44 1.42 -35.73
C ILE A 142 -62.89 2.25 -36.93
#